data_AF-A0AAD5SES0-F1
#
_entry.id   AF-A0AAD5SES0-F1
#
_cell.length_a   1.000
_cell.length_b   1.000
_cell.length_c   1.000
_cell.angle_alpha   90.00
_cell.angle_beta   90.00
_cell.angle_gamma   90.00
#
_symmetry.space_group_name_H-M   'P 1'
#
loop_
_entity.id
_entity.type
_entity.pdbx_description
1 polymer ?
#
loop_
_entity_poly.entity_id
_entity_poly.type
_entity_poly.pdbx_seq_one_letter_code
_entity_poly.pdbx_strand_id
1 'polypeptide(L)'
;MGPYQRRFQSLVSRLRQTCHNARSAKNEVRWMIESILLRRIQTPFPRQPPPPPPNFSITKAHVEPTLASSTQKCLERLANNQTDKSVVGALGALSEKELGRLEAWVSQRTEEHKPLQYILGTQPFAGLEFKVRRPTLIPRWETEEWIFKIIESYKSHYTTHPVTRPLRILDLCTGSGCIALTVAHHLNQNRTTPLAHITAVDFSERALSLSLVNQRRSGIPANHVSFHQGDITSDTFMRSLSTDGPYDLIVSNPPYIPPDEYAKLDKSVTDWEDRAALFADGDGLGFHRVIAKHAREHLLRRDGDRDPDLPILVMEIGEGQAEGAKRVLVDAGFENVSARKDLAGVERIVSARGLSEIEAKTSSPKKAAPAVVPPTPSTITPHSNQAAIVNSSSKPRPPIAYKYLGPSVPYMQALSLQDLLVNKAASSPDSSTNVLLLLQHPPTYTAGRRVKGTEDTEGARLRALGAEYHEVKRGGQTTFHGPGQLIGYPILNLLHYQLDVRSYVQHLERSLIRTCEHFGIRAQTTADTGVWIEDRKIAALGIHVRRHITNHGFALNCDVDLTWFDHIVACGLPDKKATSLGVEALSGGRITVDDAIPSLLRSFEEIFETQVDRLGKISPSLDDEIEQWIRKDQTG
;
A
#
# COMPACT_ATOMS: atom_id res chain seq x y z
N MET A 1 -17.54 -37.71 -2.53
CA MET A 1 -16.36 -36.87 -2.21
C MET A 1 -15.12 -37.73 -2.06
N GLY A 2 -13.98 -37.32 -2.63
CA GLY A 2 -12.70 -38.02 -2.44
C GLY A 2 -12.11 -37.81 -1.03
N PRO A 3 -11.13 -38.64 -0.61
CA PRO A 3 -10.54 -38.59 0.74
C PRO A 3 -9.88 -37.23 1.06
N TYR A 4 -9.14 -36.63 0.11
CA TYR A 4 -8.51 -35.33 0.30
C TYR A 4 -9.50 -34.17 0.36
N GLN A 5 -10.65 -34.26 -0.33
CA GLN A 5 -11.72 -33.27 -0.24
C GLN A 5 -12.31 -33.24 1.17
N ARG A 6 -12.57 -34.42 1.76
CA ARG A 6 -13.06 -34.52 3.15
C ARG A 6 -12.03 -33.97 4.13
N ARG A 7 -10.75 -34.30 3.93
CA ARG A 7 -9.67 -33.80 4.79
C ARG A 7 -9.54 -32.27 4.73
N PHE A 8 -9.56 -31.70 3.54
CA PHE A 8 -9.54 -30.24 3.35
C PHE A 8 -10.73 -29.56 4.06
N GLN A 9 -11.94 -30.11 3.93
CA GLN A 9 -13.11 -29.58 4.63
C GLN A 9 -13.00 -29.68 6.15
N SER A 10 -12.43 -30.77 6.67
CA SER A 10 -12.15 -30.93 8.11
C SER A 10 -11.18 -29.86 8.62
N LEU A 11 -10.05 -29.65 7.93
CA LEU A 11 -9.07 -28.62 8.28
C LEU A 11 -9.69 -27.21 8.27
N VAL A 12 -10.46 -26.89 7.23
CA VAL A 12 -11.18 -25.61 7.12
C VAL A 12 -12.20 -25.46 8.26
N SER A 13 -12.96 -26.51 8.59
CA SER A 13 -13.95 -26.48 9.66
C SER A 13 -13.33 -26.20 11.02
N ARG A 14 -12.15 -26.78 11.31
CA ARG A 14 -11.41 -26.51 12.55
C ARG A 14 -10.94 -25.05 12.60
N LEU A 15 -10.33 -24.55 11.52
CA LEU A 15 -9.84 -23.18 11.45
C LEU A 15 -10.94 -22.11 11.49
N ARG A 16 -12.19 -22.45 11.16
CA ARG A 16 -13.33 -21.52 11.32
C ARG A 16 -13.55 -21.07 12.76
N GLN A 17 -13.03 -21.79 13.76
CA GLN A 17 -13.11 -21.40 15.16
C GLN A 17 -12.25 -20.17 15.47
N THR A 18 -11.16 -19.94 14.72
CA THR A 18 -10.21 -18.84 14.93
C THR A 18 -10.11 -17.85 13.76
N CYS A 19 -10.80 -18.14 12.65
CA CYS A 19 -10.86 -17.28 11.47
C CYS A 19 -12.21 -16.56 11.36
N HIS A 20 -12.21 -15.28 10.98
CA HIS A 20 -13.44 -14.48 10.83
C HIS A 20 -14.46 -15.03 9.83
N ASN A 21 -14.03 -15.84 8.84
CA ASN A 21 -14.94 -16.47 7.88
C ASN A 21 -14.31 -17.70 7.22
N ALA A 22 -15.13 -18.47 6.51
CA ALA A 22 -14.70 -19.69 5.82
C ALA A 22 -13.65 -19.44 4.73
N ARG A 23 -13.63 -18.25 4.10
CA ARG A 23 -12.62 -17.90 3.09
C ARG A 23 -11.26 -17.68 3.72
N SER A 24 -11.19 -17.03 4.89
CA SER A 24 -9.94 -16.88 5.65
C SER A 24 -9.40 -18.24 6.07
N ALA A 25 -10.24 -19.13 6.60
CA ALA A 25 -9.84 -20.48 6.97
C ALA A 25 -9.26 -21.27 5.76
N LYS A 26 -9.90 -21.18 4.59
CA LYS A 26 -9.38 -21.78 3.34
C LYS A 26 -8.03 -21.21 2.93
N ASN A 27 -7.83 -19.90 3.07
CA ASN A 27 -6.57 -19.24 2.76
C ASN A 27 -5.45 -19.66 3.73
N GLU A 28 -5.74 -19.80 5.03
CA GLU A 28 -4.75 -20.28 6.01
C GLU A 28 -4.29 -21.71 5.66
N VAL A 29 -5.21 -22.63 5.34
CA VAL A 29 -4.85 -23.98 4.87
C VAL A 29 -3.98 -23.92 3.62
N ARG A 30 -4.35 -23.08 2.65
CA ARG A 30 -3.58 -22.88 1.41
C ARG A 30 -2.15 -22.42 1.72
N TRP A 31 -1.99 -21.39 2.54
CA TRP A 31 -0.69 -20.84 2.91
C TRP A 31 0.18 -21.83 3.69
N MET A 32 -0.43 -22.64 4.55
CA MET A 32 0.26 -23.73 5.25
C MET A 32 0.77 -24.79 4.27
N ILE A 33 -0.07 -25.25 3.33
CA ILE A 33 0.33 -26.22 2.29
C ILE A 33 1.44 -25.63 1.41
N GLU A 34 1.27 -24.39 0.94
CA GLU A 34 2.25 -23.68 0.13
C GLU A 34 3.60 -23.58 0.85
N SER A 35 3.60 -23.22 2.13
CA SER A 35 4.81 -23.14 2.96
C SER A 35 5.48 -24.49 3.18
N ILE A 36 4.72 -25.58 3.30
CA ILE A 36 5.25 -26.94 3.38
C ILE A 36 5.93 -27.33 2.06
N LEU A 37 5.30 -27.05 0.93
CA LEU A 37 5.83 -27.34 -0.40
C LEU A 37 7.07 -26.48 -0.71
N LEU A 38 7.07 -25.20 -0.35
CA LEU A 38 8.24 -24.32 -0.49
C LEU A 38 9.46 -24.84 0.28
N ARG A 39 9.25 -25.49 1.43
CA ARG A 39 10.35 -26.12 2.20
C ARG A 39 10.94 -27.35 1.52
N ARG A 40 10.29 -27.96 0.52
CA ARG A 40 10.89 -29.03 -0.28
C ARG A 40 11.93 -28.52 -1.27
N ILE A 41 11.71 -27.31 -1.81
CA ILE A 41 12.57 -26.69 -2.83
C ILE A 41 13.65 -25.79 -2.21
N GLN A 42 13.39 -25.24 -1.02
CA GLN A 42 14.42 -24.55 -0.22
C GLN A 42 15.28 -25.61 0.48
N THR A 43 16.33 -26.09 -0.19
CA THR A 43 17.39 -26.83 0.50
C THR A 43 17.96 -25.97 1.63
N PRO A 44 18.35 -26.54 2.78
CA PRO A 44 19.12 -25.78 3.76
C PRO A 44 20.36 -25.25 3.04
N PHE A 45 20.65 -23.96 3.22
CA PHE A 45 21.89 -23.34 2.73
C PHE A 45 23.04 -24.34 2.92
N PRO A 46 23.86 -24.61 1.89
CA PRO A 46 25.04 -25.43 2.11
C PRO A 46 25.82 -24.76 3.24
N ARG A 47 26.10 -25.52 4.32
CA ARG A 47 27.21 -25.16 5.20
C ARG A 47 28.39 -24.95 4.25
N GLN A 48 29.01 -23.77 4.29
CA GLN A 48 30.22 -23.54 3.49
C GLN A 48 31.14 -24.75 3.71
N PRO A 49 31.48 -25.53 2.67
CA PRO A 49 32.50 -26.54 2.84
C PRO A 49 33.79 -25.83 3.26
N PRO A 50 34.65 -26.45 4.09
CA PRO A 50 35.99 -25.93 4.31
C PRO A 50 36.66 -25.72 2.94
N PRO A 51 37.51 -24.69 2.78
CA PRO A 51 38.14 -24.40 1.50
C PRO A 51 38.83 -25.68 0.98
N PRO A 52 38.64 -26.03 -0.31
CA PRO A 52 39.27 -27.22 -0.85
C PRO A 52 40.80 -27.05 -0.80
N PRO A 53 41.57 -28.13 -0.53
CA PRO A 53 43.00 -28.10 -0.72
C PRO A 53 43.33 -27.80 -2.19
N PRO A 54 44.50 -27.22 -2.51
CA PRO A 54 44.75 -26.52 -3.78
C PRO A 54 44.65 -27.33 -5.09
N ASN A 55 44.29 -28.61 -5.07
CA ASN A 55 44.29 -29.49 -6.25
C ASN A 55 43.09 -30.47 -6.28
N PHE A 56 41.85 -29.98 -6.39
CA PHE A 56 40.69 -30.84 -6.63
C PHE A 56 39.90 -30.39 -7.87
N SER A 57 39.94 -31.21 -8.93
CA SER A 57 39.12 -31.04 -10.14
C SER A 57 37.79 -31.76 -9.94
N ILE A 58 36.67 -31.04 -10.05
CA ILE A 58 35.33 -31.60 -9.83
C ILE A 58 34.72 -32.04 -11.17
N THR A 59 34.58 -33.35 -11.33
CA THR A 59 33.67 -33.97 -12.29
C THR A 59 32.21 -33.70 -11.91
N LYS A 60 31.40 -33.28 -12.88
CA LYS A 60 29.97 -32.99 -12.71
C LYS A 60 29.20 -34.22 -12.23
N ALA A 61 28.81 -34.24 -10.95
CA ALA A 61 27.79 -35.16 -10.46
C ALA A 61 26.41 -34.73 -10.96
N HIS A 62 25.67 -35.66 -11.56
CA HIS A 62 24.27 -35.52 -11.95
C HIS A 62 23.39 -35.29 -10.72
N VAL A 63 22.50 -34.29 -10.78
CA VAL A 63 21.43 -34.06 -9.81
C VAL A 63 20.10 -34.41 -10.48
N GLU A 64 19.34 -35.33 -9.88
CA GLU A 64 18.03 -35.78 -10.38
C GLU A 64 16.99 -34.65 -10.45
N PRO A 65 16.38 -34.35 -11.63
CA PRO A 65 15.47 -33.20 -11.81
C PRO A 65 13.97 -33.45 -11.49
N THR A 66 13.58 -34.62 -10.97
CA THR A 66 12.17 -35.08 -11.06
C THR A 66 11.24 -34.59 -9.93
N LEU A 67 11.70 -34.52 -8.67
CA LEU A 67 10.85 -34.16 -7.52
C LEU A 67 10.67 -32.64 -7.34
N ALA A 68 11.70 -31.85 -7.68
CA ALA A 68 11.64 -30.40 -7.63
C ALA A 68 10.67 -29.84 -8.70
N SER A 69 10.67 -30.42 -9.91
CA SER A 69 9.78 -30.02 -11.00
C SER A 69 8.30 -30.24 -10.68
N SER A 70 7.94 -31.35 -10.03
CA SER A 70 6.55 -31.64 -9.66
C SER A 70 6.04 -30.74 -8.52
N THR A 71 6.88 -30.48 -7.52
CA THR A 71 6.57 -29.53 -6.44
C THR A 71 6.42 -28.11 -6.97
N GLN A 72 7.30 -27.69 -7.87
CA GLN A 72 7.25 -26.36 -8.49
C GLN A 72 5.97 -26.17 -9.33
N LYS A 73 5.58 -27.17 -10.12
CA LYS A 73 4.27 -27.16 -10.82
C LYS A 73 3.08 -27.09 -9.86
N CYS A 74 3.16 -27.72 -8.68
CA CYS A 74 2.10 -27.61 -7.67
C CYS A 74 2.03 -26.20 -7.07
N LEU A 75 3.17 -25.59 -6.76
CA LEU A 75 3.26 -24.22 -6.28
C LEU A 75 2.77 -23.21 -7.32
N GLU A 76 3.18 -23.35 -8.58
CA GLU A 76 2.69 -22.54 -9.70
C GLU A 76 1.17 -22.65 -9.85
N ARG A 77 0.60 -23.86 -9.73
CA ARG A 77 -0.86 -24.05 -9.75
C ARG A 77 -1.56 -23.36 -8.57
N LEU A 78 -1.00 -23.45 -7.36
CA LEU A 78 -1.53 -22.76 -6.17
C LEU A 78 -1.45 -21.22 -6.30
N ALA A 79 -0.39 -20.71 -6.92
CA ALA A 79 -0.21 -19.27 -7.18
C ALA A 79 -1.12 -18.76 -8.31
N ASN A 80 -1.30 -19.57 -9.36
CA ASN A 80 -2.04 -19.20 -10.56
C ASN A 80 -3.55 -19.38 -10.43
N ASN A 81 -4.01 -20.39 -9.68
CA ASN A 81 -5.41 -20.78 -9.57
C ASN A 81 -5.76 -21.10 -8.10
N GLN A 82 -6.43 -20.17 -7.40
CA GLN A 82 -6.75 -20.27 -5.96
C GLN A 82 -8.11 -20.92 -5.67
N THR A 83 -8.48 -21.95 -6.42
CA THR A 83 -9.74 -22.69 -6.22
C THR A 83 -9.59 -23.80 -5.18
N ASP A 84 -10.67 -24.19 -4.52
CA ASP A 84 -10.66 -25.33 -3.58
C ASP A 84 -10.09 -26.60 -4.23
N LYS A 85 -10.35 -26.79 -5.53
CA LYS A 85 -9.85 -27.93 -6.31
C LYS A 85 -8.32 -27.95 -6.42
N SER A 86 -7.66 -26.79 -6.59
CA SER A 86 -6.20 -26.74 -6.67
C SER A 86 -5.57 -26.98 -5.29
N VAL A 87 -6.17 -26.45 -4.22
CA VAL A 87 -5.72 -26.67 -2.83
C VAL A 87 -5.86 -28.13 -2.44
N VAL A 88 -6.98 -28.78 -2.79
CA VAL A 88 -7.20 -30.21 -2.56
C VAL A 88 -6.23 -31.07 -3.37
N GLY A 89 -5.92 -30.66 -4.61
CA GLY A 89 -4.89 -31.31 -5.42
C GLY A 89 -3.50 -31.22 -4.79
N ALA A 90 -3.12 -30.04 -4.27
CA ALA A 90 -1.84 -29.86 -3.58
C ALA A 90 -1.78 -30.61 -2.24
N LEU A 91 -2.90 -30.69 -1.51
CA LEU A 91 -3.03 -31.50 -0.30
C LEU A 91 -2.75 -32.98 -0.59
N GLY A 92 -3.25 -33.49 -1.72
CA GLY A 92 -2.97 -34.85 -2.18
C GLY A 92 -1.53 -35.10 -2.62
N ALA A 93 -0.74 -34.05 -2.83
CA ALA A 93 0.68 -34.15 -3.19
C ALA A 93 1.63 -34.14 -1.97
N LEU A 94 1.09 -33.99 -0.75
CA LEU A 94 1.87 -34.03 0.49
C LEU A 94 2.17 -35.48 0.92
N SER A 95 3.36 -35.72 1.45
CA SER A 95 3.70 -37.00 2.11
C SER A 95 2.98 -37.12 3.45
N GLU A 96 2.86 -38.32 4.01
CA GLU A 96 2.25 -38.53 5.34
C GLU A 96 2.94 -37.70 6.45
N LYS A 97 4.27 -37.55 6.39
CA LYS A 97 5.02 -36.69 7.32
C LYS A 97 4.62 -35.23 7.21
N GLU A 98 4.34 -34.75 6.01
CA GLU A 98 3.94 -33.37 5.74
C GLU A 98 2.46 -33.13 6.06
N LEU A 99 1.60 -34.12 5.84
CA LEU A 99 0.22 -34.11 6.30
C LEU A 99 0.17 -34.05 7.83
N GLY A 100 0.98 -34.85 8.53
CA GLY A 100 1.12 -34.77 9.98
C GLY A 100 1.59 -33.38 10.46
N ARG A 101 2.52 -32.74 9.72
CA ARG A 101 2.92 -31.36 10.00
C ARG A 101 1.78 -30.36 9.80
N LEU A 102 1.02 -30.48 8.72
CA LEU A 102 -0.12 -29.62 8.43
C LEU A 102 -1.19 -29.72 9.54
N GLU A 103 -1.50 -30.95 9.98
CA GLU A 103 -2.44 -31.18 11.10
C GLU A 103 -1.93 -30.52 12.39
N ALA A 104 -0.64 -30.67 12.70
CA ALA A 104 -0.02 -30.02 13.86
C ALA A 104 -0.06 -28.50 13.78
N TRP A 105 0.14 -27.92 12.59
CA TRP A 105 0.03 -26.47 12.36
C TRP A 105 -1.40 -25.96 12.55
N VAL A 106 -2.40 -26.71 12.10
CA VAL A 106 -3.80 -26.39 12.37
C VAL A 106 -4.10 -26.46 13.86
N SER A 107 -3.65 -27.49 14.57
CA SER A 107 -3.80 -27.56 16.04
C SER A 107 -3.14 -26.38 16.76
N GLN A 108 -1.90 -26.01 16.41
CA GLN A 108 -1.24 -24.83 16.99
C GLN A 108 -2.07 -23.55 16.76
N ARG A 109 -2.69 -23.42 15.59
CA ARG A 109 -3.51 -22.26 15.25
C ARG A 109 -4.85 -22.23 15.98
N THR A 110 -5.49 -23.38 16.19
CA THR A 110 -6.85 -23.48 16.75
C THR A 110 -6.88 -23.67 18.26
N GLU A 111 -5.94 -24.42 18.82
CA GLU A 111 -5.91 -24.82 20.23
C GLU A 111 -4.99 -23.90 21.04
N GLU A 112 -3.82 -23.54 20.49
CA GLU A 112 -2.86 -22.67 21.18
C GLU A 112 -2.99 -21.19 20.77
N HIS A 113 -3.92 -20.87 19.84
CA HIS A 113 -4.10 -19.53 19.26
C HIS A 113 -2.83 -18.92 18.64
N LYS A 114 -1.86 -19.75 18.23
CA LYS A 114 -0.57 -19.29 17.70
C LYS A 114 -0.76 -18.49 16.39
N PRO A 115 -0.12 -17.31 16.26
CA PRO A 115 -0.16 -16.53 15.02
C PRO A 115 0.28 -17.35 13.81
N LEU A 116 -0.46 -17.22 12.71
CA LEU A 116 -0.17 -17.93 11.48
C LEU A 116 1.27 -17.66 11.02
N GLN A 117 1.73 -16.42 11.09
CA GLN A 117 3.06 -16.01 10.65
C GLN A 117 4.17 -16.72 11.43
N TYR A 118 3.99 -16.97 12.73
CA TYR A 118 4.91 -17.76 13.52
C TYR A 118 4.86 -19.26 13.20
N ILE A 119 3.71 -19.77 12.75
CA ILE A 119 3.57 -21.14 12.24
C ILE A 119 4.32 -21.29 10.92
N LEU A 120 4.09 -20.37 9.97
CA LEU A 120 4.77 -20.36 8.67
C LEU A 120 6.27 -20.06 8.81
N GLY A 121 6.61 -19.19 9.77
CA GLY A 121 7.95 -18.70 10.07
C GLY A 121 8.39 -17.53 9.20
N THR A 122 7.50 -16.96 8.39
CA THR A 122 7.74 -15.82 7.51
C THR A 122 6.58 -14.84 7.49
N GLN A 123 6.88 -13.58 7.17
CA GLN A 123 5.93 -12.50 6.91
C GLN A 123 6.43 -11.67 5.72
N PRO A 124 5.66 -11.56 4.63
CA PRO A 124 5.97 -10.61 3.56
C PRO A 124 5.75 -9.18 4.04
N PHE A 125 6.65 -8.28 3.64
CA PHE A 125 6.63 -6.86 3.99
C PHE A 125 7.42 -6.07 2.96
N ALA A 126 6.78 -5.12 2.30
CA ALA A 126 7.37 -4.15 1.38
C ALA A 126 8.18 -4.76 0.22
N GLY A 127 7.71 -5.87 -0.34
CA GLY A 127 8.37 -6.60 -1.42
C GLY A 127 9.48 -7.54 -0.97
N LEU A 128 9.77 -7.60 0.35
CA LEU A 128 10.70 -8.55 0.97
C LEU A 128 9.94 -9.62 1.77
N GLU A 129 10.63 -10.71 2.11
CA GLU A 129 10.11 -11.76 2.99
C GLU A 129 10.98 -11.89 4.25
N PHE A 130 10.40 -11.53 5.40
CA PHE A 130 11.08 -11.57 6.69
C PHE A 130 10.81 -12.89 7.40
N LYS A 131 11.85 -13.50 7.96
CA LYS A 131 11.69 -14.52 8.99
C LYS A 131 11.15 -13.85 10.24
N VAL A 132 10.17 -14.52 10.85
CA VAL A 132 9.53 -14.07 12.10
C VAL A 132 9.51 -15.22 13.10
N ARG A 133 9.79 -14.90 14.36
CA ARG A 133 9.73 -15.80 15.51
C ARG A 133 9.76 -14.99 16.80
N ARG A 134 9.31 -15.58 17.90
CA ARG A 134 9.48 -14.97 19.24
C ARG A 134 10.97 -14.63 19.49
N PRO A 135 11.28 -13.49 20.13
CA PRO A 135 10.36 -12.52 20.73
C PRO A 135 9.98 -11.33 19.81
N THR A 136 10.19 -11.37 18.49
CA THR A 136 9.97 -10.16 17.68
C THR A 136 8.51 -9.95 17.29
N LEU A 137 8.03 -8.71 17.34
CA LEU A 137 6.76 -8.29 16.74
C LEU A 137 6.66 -8.76 15.29
N ILE A 138 5.48 -9.24 14.89
CA ILE A 138 5.22 -9.60 13.49
C ILE A 138 5.06 -8.29 12.67
N PRO A 139 5.82 -8.07 11.59
CA PRO A 139 5.68 -6.86 10.76
C PRO A 139 4.23 -6.65 10.30
N ARG A 140 3.74 -5.43 10.50
CA ARG A 140 2.34 -5.04 10.26
C ARG A 140 2.19 -4.28 8.95
N TRP A 141 1.03 -4.40 8.31
CA TRP A 141 0.78 -3.74 7.01
C TRP A 141 0.67 -2.22 7.17
N GLU A 142 0.23 -1.76 8.35
CA GLU A 142 0.22 -0.36 8.76
C GLU A 142 1.65 0.22 8.70
N THR A 143 2.63 -0.52 9.24
CA THR A 143 4.04 -0.14 9.20
C THR A 143 4.59 -0.11 7.79
N GLU A 144 4.21 -1.08 6.96
CA GLU A 144 4.59 -1.15 5.54
C GLU A 144 4.15 0.10 4.78
N GLU A 145 2.91 0.54 5.00
CA GLU A 145 2.30 1.66 4.29
C GLU A 145 3.08 2.97 4.48
N TRP A 146 3.36 3.36 5.74
CA TRP A 146 4.00 4.63 5.99
C TRP A 146 5.48 4.61 5.62
N ILE A 147 6.16 3.47 5.75
CA ILE A 147 7.55 3.31 5.31
C ILE A 147 7.69 3.55 3.80
N PHE A 148 6.77 3.00 2.98
CA PHE A 148 6.78 3.28 1.55
C PHE A 148 6.67 4.77 1.23
N LYS A 149 5.78 5.50 1.92
CA LYS A 149 5.62 6.95 1.73
C LYS A 149 6.89 7.73 2.07
N ILE A 150 7.61 7.32 3.11
CA ILE A 150 8.89 7.93 3.49
C ILE A 150 9.95 7.65 2.41
N ILE A 151 10.09 6.39 1.99
CA ILE A 151 11.01 5.99 0.93
C ILE A 151 10.76 6.76 -0.37
N GLU A 152 9.50 6.88 -0.80
CA GLU A 152 9.10 7.61 -2.00
C GLU A 152 9.44 9.11 -1.90
N SER A 153 9.16 9.73 -0.75
CA SER A 153 9.48 11.13 -0.51
C SER A 153 10.98 11.39 -0.66
N TYR A 154 11.80 10.53 -0.04
CA TYR A 154 13.26 10.61 -0.13
C TYR A 154 13.78 10.31 -1.54
N LYS A 155 13.27 9.28 -2.22
CA LYS A 155 13.66 8.97 -3.61
C LYS A 155 13.34 10.11 -4.56
N SER A 156 12.13 10.65 -4.50
CA SER A 156 11.68 11.74 -5.38
C SER A 156 12.52 12.99 -5.16
N HIS A 157 12.75 13.34 -3.89
CA HIS A 157 13.53 14.51 -3.52
C HIS A 157 14.99 14.42 -4.01
N TYR A 158 15.67 13.30 -3.72
CA TYR A 158 17.07 13.11 -4.12
C TYR A 158 17.27 12.65 -5.57
N THR A 159 16.19 12.59 -6.37
CA THR A 159 16.26 12.52 -7.83
C THR A 159 16.55 13.91 -8.43
N THR A 160 16.04 14.97 -7.81
CA THR A 160 16.19 16.36 -8.27
C THR A 160 17.27 17.13 -7.50
N HIS A 161 17.63 16.67 -6.30
CA HIS A 161 18.67 17.27 -5.46
C HIS A 161 19.78 16.24 -5.21
N PRO A 162 20.91 16.26 -5.94
CA PRO A 162 21.97 15.27 -5.75
C PRO A 162 22.54 15.34 -4.33
N VAL A 163 22.64 14.18 -3.67
CA VAL A 163 23.19 14.14 -2.31
C VAL A 163 24.70 14.27 -2.36
N THR A 164 25.26 15.13 -1.51
CA THR A 164 26.70 15.34 -1.38
C THR A 164 27.40 14.26 -0.55
N ARG A 165 26.64 13.51 0.25
CA ARG A 165 27.08 12.37 1.07
C ARG A 165 25.93 11.37 1.26
N PRO A 166 26.20 10.10 1.58
CA PRO A 166 25.13 9.19 1.98
C PRO A 166 24.35 9.73 3.20
N LEU A 167 23.05 9.52 3.16
CA LEU A 167 22.15 9.83 4.26
C LEU A 167 22.41 8.88 5.44
N ARG A 168 22.32 9.39 6.65
CA ARG A 168 22.38 8.59 7.87
C ARG A 168 20.98 8.48 8.43
N ILE A 169 20.43 7.27 8.45
CA ILE A 169 19.07 6.99 8.94
C ILE A 169 19.17 6.12 10.19
N LEU A 170 18.41 6.46 11.23
CA LEU A 170 18.35 5.68 12.47
C LEU A 170 16.97 5.03 12.60
N ASP A 171 16.95 3.70 12.78
CA ASP A 171 15.76 2.91 13.08
C ASP A 171 15.82 2.45 14.55
N LEU A 172 14.97 3.00 15.40
CA LEU A 172 14.87 2.66 16.82
C LEU A 172 13.76 1.63 17.03
N CYS A 173 14.03 0.61 17.86
CA CYS A 173 13.14 -0.54 18.09
C CYS A 173 12.94 -1.38 16.81
N THR A 174 14.05 -1.73 16.14
CA THR A 174 14.02 -2.33 14.80
C THR A 174 13.36 -3.73 14.74
N GLY A 175 13.31 -4.46 15.86
CA GLY A 175 12.68 -5.76 15.99
C GLY A 175 13.24 -6.80 15.01
N SER A 176 12.45 -7.17 14.00
CA SER A 176 12.88 -8.10 12.95
C SER A 176 13.76 -7.46 11.87
N GLY A 177 14.04 -6.16 11.97
CA GLY A 177 14.78 -5.39 10.97
C GLY A 177 13.91 -4.93 9.80
N CYS A 178 12.58 -5.02 9.91
CA CYS A 178 11.69 -4.84 8.76
C CYS A 178 11.74 -3.41 8.21
N ILE A 179 11.78 -2.40 9.06
CA ILE A 179 11.92 -0.99 8.67
C ILE A 179 13.31 -0.75 8.08
N ALA A 180 14.38 -0.97 8.85
CA ALA A 180 15.75 -0.72 8.41
C ALA A 180 16.12 -1.40 7.09
N LEU A 181 15.81 -2.69 6.95
CA LEU A 181 16.15 -3.46 5.75
C LEU A 181 15.32 -3.05 4.54
N THR A 182 14.05 -2.69 4.73
CA THR A 182 13.19 -2.18 3.65
C THR A 182 13.70 -0.83 3.15
N VAL A 183 14.00 0.10 4.06
CA VAL A 183 14.55 1.42 3.72
C VAL A 183 15.86 1.25 2.95
N ALA A 184 16.77 0.41 3.43
CA ALA A 184 18.04 0.13 2.76
C ALA A 184 17.85 -0.52 1.38
N HIS A 185 16.96 -1.52 1.27
CA HIS A 185 16.68 -2.21 0.01
C HIS A 185 16.23 -1.22 -1.05
N HIS A 186 15.26 -0.37 -0.72
CA HIS A 186 14.65 0.53 -1.69
C HIS A 186 15.51 1.75 -1.99
N LEU A 187 16.07 2.43 -0.98
CA LEU A 187 16.85 3.66 -1.20
C LEU A 187 18.19 3.39 -1.91
N ASN A 188 18.81 2.23 -1.68
CA ASN A 188 20.11 1.89 -2.29
C ASN A 188 19.98 1.06 -3.58
N GLN A 189 18.76 0.72 -4.00
CA GLN A 189 18.54 -0.09 -5.19
C GLN A 189 19.07 0.61 -6.45
N ASN A 190 19.71 -0.15 -7.34
CA ASN A 190 20.21 0.32 -8.63
C ASN A 190 21.23 1.48 -8.56
N ARG A 191 21.97 1.60 -7.46
CA ARG A 191 23.01 2.61 -7.28
C ARG A 191 24.38 1.98 -7.05
N THR A 192 25.41 2.57 -7.68
CA THR A 192 26.82 2.19 -7.46
C THR A 192 27.30 2.59 -6.07
N THR A 193 26.79 3.70 -5.55
CA THR A 193 27.03 4.18 -4.18
C THR A 193 25.71 4.24 -3.40
N PRO A 194 25.68 3.78 -2.14
CA PRO A 194 24.45 3.78 -1.35
C PRO A 194 23.95 5.21 -1.14
N LEU A 195 22.64 5.42 -1.34
CA LEU A 195 21.98 6.68 -0.99
C LEU A 195 21.96 6.87 0.53
N ALA A 196 21.79 5.79 1.29
CA ALA A 196 21.65 5.84 2.74
C ALA A 196 22.39 4.69 3.44
N HIS A 197 22.94 4.99 4.61
CA HIS A 197 23.37 4.02 5.61
C HIS A 197 22.38 4.04 6.77
N ILE A 198 21.93 2.85 7.18
CA ILE A 198 20.94 2.70 8.23
C ILE A 198 21.63 2.14 9.48
N THR A 199 21.47 2.82 10.61
CA THR A 199 21.75 2.26 11.93
C THR A 199 20.44 1.75 12.52
N ALA A 200 20.39 0.48 12.92
CA ALA A 200 19.20 -0.16 13.45
C ALA A 200 19.46 -0.64 14.89
N VAL A 201 18.60 -0.25 15.82
CA VAL A 201 18.80 -0.44 17.26
C VAL A 201 17.67 -1.27 17.85
N ASP A 202 18.01 -2.24 18.70
CA ASP A 202 17.05 -2.95 19.53
C ASP A 202 17.67 -3.32 20.88
N PHE A 203 16.84 -3.38 21.92
CA PHE A 203 17.26 -3.84 23.24
C PHE A 203 17.54 -5.35 23.25
N SER A 204 16.78 -6.10 22.45
CA SER A 204 16.80 -7.57 22.44
C SER A 204 17.85 -8.13 21.48
N GLU A 205 18.88 -8.76 22.04
CA GLU A 205 19.89 -9.50 21.25
C GLU A 205 19.24 -10.57 20.34
N ARG A 206 18.13 -11.16 20.78
CA ARG A 206 17.37 -12.15 20.00
C ARG A 206 16.70 -11.50 18.78
N ALA A 207 16.20 -10.27 18.91
CA ALA A 207 15.63 -9.49 17.81
C ALA A 207 16.70 -9.14 16.78
N LEU A 208 17.87 -8.65 17.23
CA LEU A 208 19.00 -8.35 16.34
C LEU A 208 19.55 -9.59 15.64
N SER A 209 19.62 -10.72 16.35
CA SER A 209 19.99 -12.01 15.74
C SER A 209 19.04 -12.40 14.60
N LEU A 210 17.73 -12.13 14.75
CA LEU A 210 16.75 -12.34 13.68
C LEU A 210 16.91 -11.33 12.55
N SER A 211 17.16 -10.05 12.88
CA SER A 211 17.43 -9.00 11.90
C SER A 211 18.63 -9.32 11.01
N LEU A 212 19.72 -9.86 11.57
CA LEU A 212 20.87 -10.35 10.81
C LEU A 212 20.54 -11.53 9.89
N VAL A 213 19.65 -12.43 10.31
CA VAL A 213 19.13 -13.50 9.44
C VAL A 213 18.34 -12.92 8.28
N ASN A 214 17.51 -11.91 8.54
CA ASN A 214 16.70 -11.23 7.53
C ASN A 214 17.55 -10.41 6.55
N GLN A 215 18.61 -9.76 7.03
CA GLN A 215 19.58 -9.06 6.19
C GLN A 215 20.22 -10.02 5.18
N ARG A 216 20.75 -11.16 5.66
CA ARG A 216 21.35 -12.19 4.82
C ARG A 216 20.36 -12.76 3.81
N ARG A 217 19.12 -13.04 4.24
CA ARG A 217 18.07 -13.58 3.36
C ARG A 217 17.66 -12.59 2.26
N SER A 218 17.66 -11.30 2.56
CA SER A 218 17.28 -10.24 1.63
C SER A 218 18.41 -9.83 0.67
N GLY A 219 19.62 -10.38 0.84
CA GLY A 219 20.79 -10.02 0.04
C GLY A 219 21.29 -8.60 0.26
N ILE A 220 20.90 -7.96 1.37
CA ILE A 220 21.29 -6.58 1.68
C ILE A 220 22.71 -6.59 2.27
N PRO A 221 23.65 -5.82 1.70
CA PRO A 221 25.03 -5.76 2.21
C PRO A 221 25.13 -5.30 3.66
N ALA A 222 26.11 -5.85 4.39
CA ALA A 222 26.37 -5.51 5.79
C ALA A 222 26.75 -4.03 6.00
N ASN A 223 27.35 -3.39 5.00
CA ASN A 223 27.69 -1.96 5.04
C ASN A 223 26.50 -1.04 4.74
N HIS A 224 25.32 -1.57 4.36
CA HIS A 224 24.11 -0.76 4.16
C HIS A 224 23.31 -0.61 5.46
N VAL A 225 23.32 -1.63 6.33
CA VAL A 225 22.59 -1.64 7.59
C VAL A 225 23.46 -2.20 8.71
N SER A 226 23.67 -1.41 9.76
CA SER A 226 24.40 -1.79 10.96
C SER A 226 23.43 -2.01 12.12
N PHE A 227 23.57 -3.11 12.84
CA PHE A 227 22.71 -3.47 13.96
C PHE A 227 23.43 -3.25 15.29
N HIS A 228 22.79 -2.54 16.22
CA HIS A 228 23.36 -2.22 17.53
C HIS A 228 22.41 -2.62 18.65
N GLN A 229 22.95 -3.33 19.65
CA GLN A 229 22.20 -3.62 20.86
C GLN A 229 22.28 -2.45 21.82
N GLY A 230 21.14 -2.01 22.32
CA GLY A 230 21.11 -1.06 23.42
C GLY A 230 19.73 -0.64 23.87
N ASP A 231 19.71 -0.02 25.04
CA ASP A 231 18.50 0.49 25.68
C ASP A 231 18.31 1.96 25.30
N ILE A 232 17.23 2.26 24.58
CA ILE A 232 16.92 3.62 24.16
C ILE A 232 16.53 4.55 25.31
N THR A 233 16.24 4.00 26.51
CA THR A 233 16.00 4.77 27.73
C THR A 233 17.29 5.19 28.43
N SER A 234 18.44 4.64 28.00
CA SER A 234 19.75 4.99 28.54
C SER A 234 20.31 6.24 27.85
N ASP A 235 20.44 7.33 28.62
CA ASP A 235 21.02 8.59 28.17
C ASP A 235 22.45 8.40 27.59
N THR A 236 23.26 7.52 28.18
CA THR A 236 24.65 7.27 27.73
C THR A 236 24.67 6.52 26.40
N PHE A 237 23.80 5.53 26.23
CA PHE A 237 23.69 4.78 24.99
C PHE A 237 23.18 5.67 23.85
N MET A 238 22.10 6.43 24.08
CA MET A 238 21.54 7.30 23.04
C MET A 238 22.57 8.34 22.55
N ARG A 239 23.36 8.92 23.46
CA ARG A 239 24.47 9.82 23.08
C ARG A 239 25.56 9.12 22.27
N SER A 240 25.81 7.83 22.52
CA SER A 240 26.80 7.06 21.78
C SER A 240 26.42 6.83 20.31
N LEU A 241 25.12 6.85 19.96
CA LEU A 241 24.68 6.67 18.57
C LEU A 241 25.10 7.84 17.64
N SER A 242 25.27 9.03 18.21
CA SER A 242 25.70 10.23 17.48
C SER A 242 27.21 10.42 17.37
N THR A 243 28.03 9.46 17.84
CA THR A 243 29.51 9.61 17.82
C THR A 243 30.07 9.72 16.41
N ASP A 244 29.48 9.00 15.46
CA ASP A 244 29.87 9.03 14.04
C ASP A 244 29.15 10.16 13.28
N GLY A 245 28.56 11.11 14.01
CA GLY A 245 27.86 12.28 13.50
C GLY A 245 26.35 12.24 13.75
N PRO A 246 25.62 13.26 13.26
CA PRO A 246 24.16 13.33 13.36
C PRO A 246 23.45 12.54 12.25
N TYR A 247 22.20 12.17 12.51
CA TYR A 247 21.28 11.52 11.58
C TYR A 247 20.42 12.55 10.82
N ASP A 248 20.07 12.17 9.59
CA ASP A 248 19.21 12.93 8.68
C ASP A 248 17.73 12.56 8.85
N LEU A 249 17.46 11.34 9.29
CA LEU A 249 16.12 10.82 9.57
C LEU A 249 16.18 9.84 10.74
N ILE A 250 15.22 9.95 11.65
CA ILE A 250 14.95 8.94 12.66
C ILE A 250 13.56 8.36 12.39
N VAL A 251 13.48 7.03 12.31
CA VAL A 251 12.24 6.27 12.21
C VAL A 251 12.12 5.34 13.40
N SER A 252 10.90 5.09 13.86
CA SER A 252 10.66 4.11 14.91
C SER A 252 9.23 3.58 14.88
N ASN A 253 9.08 2.29 15.13
CA ASN A 253 7.83 1.71 15.61
C ASN A 253 8.04 1.27 17.07
N PRO A 254 7.95 2.21 18.04
CA PRO A 254 8.18 1.90 19.43
C PRO A 254 6.98 1.17 20.04
N PRO A 255 7.14 0.47 21.17
CA PRO A 255 5.99 0.01 21.95
C PRO A 255 5.08 1.19 22.32
N TYR A 256 3.77 1.03 22.11
CA TYR A 256 2.80 2.13 22.30
C TYR A 256 1.49 1.72 22.99
N ILE A 257 1.32 0.43 23.33
CA ILE A 257 0.05 -0.07 23.88
C ILE A 257 0.02 0.16 25.40
N PRO A 258 -0.95 0.94 25.92
CA PRO A 258 -1.10 1.18 27.35
C PRO A 258 -1.66 -0.06 28.09
N PRO A 259 -1.50 -0.14 29.43
CA PRO A 259 -1.93 -1.29 30.23
C PRO A 259 -3.40 -1.69 30.02
N ASP A 260 -4.31 -0.71 29.94
CA ASP A 260 -5.76 -0.94 29.84
C ASP A 260 -6.21 -1.47 28.47
N GLU A 261 -5.42 -1.21 27.43
CA GLU A 261 -5.65 -1.74 26.08
C GLU A 261 -5.00 -3.10 25.89
N TYR A 262 -3.82 -3.32 26.49
CA TYR A 262 -3.13 -4.62 26.44
C TYR A 262 -4.03 -5.75 26.94
N ALA A 263 -4.81 -5.52 27.99
CA ALA A 263 -5.75 -6.50 28.55
C ALA A 263 -6.91 -6.87 27.59
N LYS A 264 -7.17 -6.07 26.55
CA LYS A 264 -8.25 -6.27 25.57
C LYS A 264 -7.76 -6.88 24.25
N LEU A 265 -6.45 -7.07 24.10
CA LEU A 265 -5.86 -7.64 22.88
C LEU A 265 -6.24 -9.11 22.70
N ASP A 266 -6.26 -9.55 21.44
CA ASP A 266 -6.51 -10.95 21.10
C ASP A 266 -5.42 -11.86 21.70
N LYS A 267 -5.81 -13.06 22.13
CA LYS A 267 -4.89 -14.05 22.74
C LYS A 267 -3.73 -14.42 21.82
N SER A 268 -3.93 -14.39 20.50
CA SER A 268 -2.86 -14.62 19.53
C SER A 268 -1.76 -13.55 19.61
N VAL A 269 -2.05 -12.37 20.16
CA VAL A 269 -1.06 -11.31 20.39
C VAL A 269 -0.49 -11.41 21.81
N THR A 270 -1.35 -11.47 22.84
CA THR A 270 -0.90 -11.45 24.24
C THR A 270 -0.09 -12.68 24.65
N ASP A 271 -0.44 -13.85 24.11
CA ASP A 271 0.18 -15.12 24.54
C ASP A 271 1.46 -15.43 23.76
N TRP A 272 1.67 -14.77 22.61
CA TRP A 272 2.71 -15.14 21.66
C TRP A 272 3.72 -14.04 21.34
N GLU A 273 3.31 -12.78 21.24
CA GLU A 273 4.20 -11.67 20.94
C GLU A 273 4.86 -11.14 22.21
N ASP A 274 6.04 -10.53 22.10
CA ASP A 274 6.78 -10.09 23.28
C ASP A 274 6.09 -8.87 23.90
N ARG A 275 5.77 -8.99 25.18
CA ARG A 275 5.20 -7.90 25.97
C ARG A 275 6.09 -6.66 25.92
N ALA A 276 7.41 -6.81 25.92
CA ALA A 276 8.34 -5.67 25.84
C ALA A 276 8.30 -4.95 24.48
N ALA A 277 7.83 -5.61 23.41
CA ALA A 277 7.66 -5.01 22.09
C ALA A 277 6.30 -4.31 21.89
N LEU A 278 5.36 -4.51 22.82
CA LEU A 278 3.98 -4.01 22.71
C LEU A 278 3.69 -2.94 23.77
N PHE A 279 4.13 -3.19 25.00
CA PHE A 279 3.75 -2.44 26.18
C PHE A 279 4.52 -1.13 26.34
N ALA A 280 3.79 -0.05 26.61
CA ALA A 280 4.35 1.21 27.06
C ALA A 280 3.64 1.69 28.32
N ASP A 281 4.40 2.23 29.27
CA ASP A 281 3.87 2.74 30.53
C ASP A 281 2.96 3.97 30.33
N GLY A 282 2.05 4.18 31.28
CA GLY A 282 1.20 5.37 31.34
C GLY A 282 0.22 5.47 30.17
N ASP A 283 0.29 6.58 29.45
CA ASP A 283 -0.56 6.89 28.28
C ASP A 283 -0.09 6.20 26.98
N GLY A 284 0.91 5.33 27.06
CA GLY A 284 1.50 4.63 25.93
C GLY A 284 2.47 5.47 25.10
N LEU A 285 2.77 6.72 25.50
CA LEU A 285 3.67 7.62 24.79
C LEU A 285 5.05 7.77 25.46
N GLY A 286 5.39 6.90 26.43
CA GLY A 286 6.65 6.94 27.17
C GLY A 286 7.88 6.89 26.25
N PHE A 287 7.91 5.94 25.32
CA PHE A 287 9.02 5.81 24.36
C PHE A 287 9.07 6.98 23.37
N HIS A 288 7.94 7.52 22.93
CA HIS A 288 7.91 8.71 22.06
C HIS A 288 8.56 9.91 22.73
N ARG A 289 8.35 10.11 24.04
CA ARG A 289 8.99 11.19 24.81
C ARG A 289 10.50 11.01 24.88
N VAL A 290 10.96 9.79 25.17
CA VAL A 290 12.39 9.47 25.21
C VAL A 290 13.03 9.71 23.84
N ILE A 291 12.43 9.16 22.78
CA ILE A 291 12.93 9.32 21.41
C ILE A 291 12.96 10.81 21.02
N ALA A 292 11.89 11.56 21.27
CA ALA A 292 11.82 12.98 20.94
C ALA A 292 12.90 13.81 21.66
N LYS A 293 13.09 13.59 22.98
CA LYS A 293 14.15 14.23 23.77
C LYS A 293 15.53 13.99 23.16
N HIS A 294 15.91 12.73 22.95
CA HIS A 294 17.24 12.38 22.45
C HIS A 294 17.44 12.79 20.98
N ALA A 295 16.39 12.65 20.17
CA ALA A 295 16.37 13.11 18.78
C ALA A 295 16.72 14.59 18.69
N ARG A 296 16.10 15.41 19.54
CA ARG A 296 16.33 16.86 19.61
C ARG A 296 17.73 17.21 20.10
N GLU A 297 18.16 16.60 21.20
CA GLU A 297 19.35 17.04 21.93
C GLU A 297 20.67 16.71 21.22
N HIS A 298 20.77 15.54 20.57
CA HIS A 298 22.06 15.06 20.04
C HIS A 298 22.00 14.16 18.81
N LEU A 299 20.86 13.56 18.46
CA LEU A 299 20.83 12.62 17.32
C LEU A 299 20.62 13.31 15.97
N LEU A 300 19.80 14.36 15.89
CA LEU A 300 19.47 15.00 14.62
C LEU A 300 20.47 16.10 14.22
N ARG A 301 20.67 16.23 12.91
CA ARG A 301 21.44 17.32 12.30
C ARG A 301 20.74 18.67 12.55
N ARG A 302 21.48 19.79 12.65
CA ARG A 302 20.90 21.13 12.86
C ARG A 302 20.42 21.76 11.54
N ASP A 303 19.49 22.72 11.60
CA ASP A 303 18.70 23.26 10.47
C ASP A 303 19.49 23.76 9.26
N GLY A 304 20.73 24.27 9.43
CA GLY A 304 21.50 24.84 8.32
C GLY A 304 21.88 23.88 7.18
N ASP A 305 21.79 22.56 7.41
CA ASP A 305 22.15 21.51 6.45
C ASP A 305 20.96 20.60 6.07
N ARG A 306 19.72 20.96 6.46
CA ARG A 306 18.55 20.09 6.33
C ARG A 306 17.66 20.48 5.17
N ASP A 307 16.99 19.48 4.59
CA ASP A 307 15.96 19.71 3.62
C ASP A 307 14.61 19.97 4.31
N PRO A 308 14.00 21.16 4.15
CA PRO A 308 12.79 21.54 4.87
C PRO A 308 11.54 20.75 4.41
N ASP A 309 11.59 20.12 3.24
CA ASP A 309 10.45 19.40 2.67
C ASP A 309 10.37 17.94 3.16
N LEU A 310 11.46 17.42 3.73
CA LEU A 310 11.56 16.05 4.20
C LEU A 310 11.32 15.92 5.72
N PRO A 311 10.64 14.85 6.17
CA PRO A 311 10.51 14.58 7.59
C PRO A 311 11.86 14.16 8.19
N ILE A 312 12.15 14.64 9.40
CA ILE A 312 13.38 14.33 10.14
C ILE A 312 13.14 13.31 11.26
N LEU A 313 11.90 13.18 11.70
CA LEU A 313 11.45 12.22 12.71
C LEU A 313 10.09 11.67 12.30
N VAL A 314 9.92 10.35 12.33
CA VAL A 314 8.66 9.66 12.06
C VAL A 314 8.50 8.51 13.06
N MET A 315 7.41 8.50 13.80
CA MET A 315 7.12 7.44 14.77
C MET A 315 5.72 6.87 14.58
N GLU A 316 5.59 5.55 14.66
CA GLU A 316 4.29 4.88 14.73
C GLU A 316 3.60 5.16 16.07
N ILE A 317 2.26 5.29 16.04
CA ILE A 317 1.41 5.57 17.19
C ILE A 317 0.18 4.66 17.18
N GLY A 318 -0.37 4.40 18.36
CA GLY A 318 -1.66 3.74 18.54
C GLY A 318 -2.84 4.63 18.17
N GLU A 319 -4.01 4.00 18.01
CA GLU A 319 -5.26 4.71 17.75
C GLU A 319 -5.61 5.64 18.92
N GLY A 320 -6.02 6.88 18.62
CA GLY A 320 -6.34 7.88 19.65
C GLY A 320 -5.15 8.60 20.29
N GLN A 321 -3.90 8.22 19.98
CA GLN A 321 -2.70 8.82 20.57
C GLN A 321 -2.16 10.05 19.82
N ALA A 322 -2.73 10.39 18.66
CA ALA A 322 -2.16 11.40 17.76
C ALA A 322 -1.97 12.78 18.40
N GLU A 323 -2.98 13.31 19.09
CA GLU A 323 -2.88 14.62 19.74
C GLU A 323 -1.84 14.63 20.87
N GLY A 324 -1.77 13.55 21.65
CA GLY A 324 -0.73 13.38 22.68
C GLY A 324 0.67 13.34 22.06
N ALA A 325 0.86 12.55 21.00
CA ALA A 325 2.13 12.41 20.33
C ALA A 325 2.59 13.70 19.64
N LYS A 326 1.66 14.48 19.05
CA LYS A 326 1.96 15.81 18.50
C LYS A 326 2.48 16.74 19.59
N ARG A 327 1.82 16.79 20.76
CA ARG A 327 2.27 17.59 21.92
C ARG A 327 3.66 17.18 22.38
N VAL A 328 3.94 15.88 22.48
CA VAL A 328 5.28 15.36 22.81
C VAL A 328 6.36 15.92 21.87
N LEU A 329 6.09 15.98 20.56
CA LEU A 329 7.05 16.55 19.61
C LEU A 329 7.18 18.07 19.75
N VAL A 330 6.07 18.79 19.89
CA VAL A 330 6.08 20.25 20.06
C VAL A 330 6.82 20.65 21.33
N ASP A 331 6.55 19.98 22.46
CA ASP A 331 7.20 20.24 23.75
C ASP A 331 8.71 19.92 23.72
N ALA A 332 9.12 18.94 22.90
CA ALA A 332 10.52 18.65 22.64
C ALA A 332 11.19 19.63 21.65
N GLY A 333 10.46 20.62 21.12
CA GLY A 333 11.00 21.65 20.23
C GLY A 333 11.08 21.23 18.76
N PHE A 334 10.18 20.37 18.30
CA PHE A 334 10.00 20.06 16.88
C PHE A 334 8.97 20.99 16.23
N GLU A 335 9.19 21.30 14.95
CA GLU A 335 8.31 22.12 14.11
C GLU A 335 7.73 21.32 12.94
N ASN A 336 6.67 21.87 12.33
CA ASN A 336 5.94 21.24 11.24
C ASN A 336 5.45 19.84 11.61
N VAL A 337 4.96 19.71 12.85
CA VAL A 337 4.46 18.47 13.42
C VAL A 337 3.10 18.13 12.80
N SER A 338 2.95 16.89 12.32
CA SER A 338 1.70 16.39 11.75
C SER A 338 1.49 14.92 12.10
N ALA A 339 0.23 14.50 12.18
CA ALA A 339 -0.14 13.10 12.22
C ALA A 339 -0.76 12.70 10.88
N ARG A 340 -0.59 11.43 10.49
CA ARG A 340 -1.14 10.92 9.23
C ARG A 340 -1.93 9.64 9.46
N LYS A 341 -3.02 9.53 8.72
CA LYS A 341 -3.89 8.36 8.69
C LYS A 341 -3.31 7.27 7.78
N ASP A 342 -3.51 6.02 8.20
CA ASP A 342 -3.33 4.83 7.37
C ASP A 342 -4.48 4.67 6.35
N LEU A 343 -4.42 3.63 5.51
CA LEU A 343 -5.46 3.30 4.52
C LEU A 343 -6.80 2.89 5.16
N ALA A 344 -6.83 2.58 6.45
CA ALA A 344 -8.05 2.33 7.20
C ALA A 344 -8.67 3.62 7.75
N GLY A 345 -7.97 4.76 7.64
CA GLY A 345 -8.42 6.06 8.13
C GLY A 345 -8.07 6.32 9.60
N VAL A 346 -7.22 5.49 10.20
CA VAL A 346 -6.78 5.63 11.60
C VAL A 346 -5.45 6.38 11.62
N GLU A 347 -5.31 7.36 12.51
CA GLU A 347 -4.03 8.04 12.72
C GLU A 347 -3.00 7.05 13.25
N ARG A 348 -1.92 6.87 12.49
CA ARG A 348 -0.96 5.77 12.72
C ARG A 348 0.47 6.23 12.83
N ILE A 349 0.79 7.43 12.35
CA ILE A 349 2.12 8.02 12.52
C ILE A 349 2.03 9.48 12.95
N VAL A 350 3.06 9.89 13.68
CA VAL A 350 3.40 11.29 13.96
C VAL A 350 4.75 11.61 13.30
N SER A 351 4.87 12.78 12.69
CA SER A 351 6.10 13.21 12.01
C SER A 351 6.40 14.69 12.22
N ALA A 352 7.67 15.05 12.21
CA ALA A 352 8.16 16.43 12.23
C ALA A 352 9.14 16.69 11.08
N ARG A 353 9.25 17.95 10.63
CA ARG A 353 10.16 18.37 9.54
C ARG A 353 11.19 19.41 9.94
N GLY A 354 10.95 20.14 11.04
CA GLY A 354 11.86 21.19 11.51
C GLY A 354 12.16 21.04 13.00
N LEU A 355 13.12 21.82 13.47
CA LEU A 355 13.34 22.05 14.90
C LEU A 355 13.25 23.55 15.17
N SER A 356 12.76 23.91 16.36
CA SER A 356 12.69 25.31 16.75
C SER A 356 14.10 25.90 16.96
N GLU A 357 14.26 27.22 16.82
CA GLU A 357 15.48 27.87 17.26
C GLU A 357 15.56 27.81 18.80
N ILE A 358 16.74 27.50 19.34
CA ILE A 358 16.97 27.56 20.79
C ILE A 358 17.27 29.01 21.13
N GLU A 359 16.35 29.72 21.79
CA GLU A 359 16.74 30.90 22.56
C GLU A 359 17.68 30.42 23.68
N ALA A 360 18.97 30.70 23.51
CA ALA A 360 19.94 30.51 24.58
C ALA A 360 19.50 31.38 25.77
N LYS A 361 19.04 30.72 26.84
CA LYS A 361 18.82 31.38 28.14
C LYS A 361 20.18 31.86 28.68
N THR A 362 20.58 33.07 28.31
CA THR A 362 21.52 33.88 29.07
C THR A 362 20.90 35.24 29.36
N SER A 363 20.98 35.59 30.65
CA SER A 363 20.39 36.73 31.31
C SER A 363 20.98 38.09 30.88
N SER A 364 20.09 39.00 30.45
CA SER A 364 20.12 40.48 30.62
C SER A 364 21.18 41.35 29.91
N PRO A 365 20.94 42.66 29.65
CA PRO A 365 19.70 43.38 29.36
C PRO A 365 19.75 44.22 28.05
N LYS A 366 18.54 44.63 27.61
CA LYS A 366 18.19 45.51 26.48
C LYS A 366 19.22 46.59 26.09
N LYS A 367 19.49 46.69 24.78
CA LYS A 367 19.76 47.96 24.10
C LYS A 367 18.95 48.05 22.80
N ALA A 368 18.16 49.11 22.71
CA ALA A 368 17.40 49.46 21.52
C ALA A 368 18.33 49.87 20.37
N ALA A 369 17.96 49.51 19.15
CA ALA A 369 18.51 50.06 17.93
C ALA A 369 17.37 50.28 16.90
N PRO A 370 17.52 51.25 15.98
CA PRO A 370 16.42 52.00 15.41
C PRO A 370 15.87 51.41 14.10
N ALA A 371 14.69 51.90 13.73
CA ALA A 371 13.99 51.60 12.48
C ALA A 371 14.77 52.06 11.23
N VAL A 372 14.84 51.21 10.21
CA VAL A 372 15.17 51.61 8.82
C VAL A 372 14.34 50.77 7.83
N VAL A 373 13.38 51.47 7.21
CA VAL A 373 12.87 51.51 5.81
C VAL A 373 12.91 50.23 4.92
N PRO A 374 11.80 49.89 4.23
CA PRO A 374 11.71 48.75 3.30
C PRO A 374 12.25 49.08 1.89
N PRO A 375 12.69 48.09 1.08
CA PRO A 375 13.00 48.32 -0.32
C PRO A 375 11.74 48.20 -1.22
N THR A 376 11.60 49.14 -2.14
CA THR A 376 10.64 49.15 -3.25
C THR A 376 11.11 48.25 -4.41
N PRO A 377 10.20 47.85 -5.34
CA PRO A 377 10.39 46.73 -6.25
C PRO A 377 11.03 47.14 -7.59
N SER A 378 11.81 46.24 -8.17
CA SER A 378 12.33 46.37 -9.53
C SER A 378 11.66 45.36 -10.47
N THR A 379 11.05 45.90 -11.50
CA THR A 379 10.29 45.27 -12.58
C THR A 379 11.16 44.50 -13.58
N ILE A 380 10.72 43.27 -13.86
CA ILE A 380 10.62 42.50 -15.11
C ILE A 380 11.20 43.15 -16.40
N THR A 381 12.00 42.39 -17.14
CA THR A 381 11.80 42.13 -18.59
C THR A 381 12.49 40.83 -19.04
N PRO A 382 11.96 40.16 -20.08
CA PRO A 382 12.16 38.73 -20.34
C PRO A 382 13.26 38.48 -21.37
N HIS A 383 14.09 37.46 -21.13
CA HIS A 383 14.91 36.87 -22.19
C HIS A 383 14.39 35.49 -22.57
N SER A 384 13.81 35.47 -23.75
CA SER A 384 13.62 34.33 -24.63
C SER A 384 14.91 33.51 -24.78
N ASN A 385 14.83 32.21 -24.54
CA ASN A 385 15.48 31.23 -25.40
C ASN A 385 14.78 29.88 -25.24
N GLN A 386 13.90 29.58 -26.20
CA GLN A 386 13.61 28.22 -26.60
C GLN A 386 14.86 27.67 -27.29
N ALA A 387 15.44 26.61 -26.72
CA ALA A 387 16.13 25.60 -27.50
C ALA A 387 15.95 24.26 -26.78
N ALA A 388 15.35 23.34 -27.52
CA ALA A 388 15.03 21.99 -27.14
C ALA A 388 16.24 21.24 -26.55
N ILE A 389 16.02 20.56 -25.42
CA ILE A 389 16.80 19.39 -25.03
C ILE A 389 15.82 18.22 -25.06
N VAL A 390 15.77 17.56 -26.22
CA VAL A 390 15.06 16.30 -26.42
C VAL A 390 16.03 15.15 -26.12
N ASN A 391 15.55 14.26 -25.27
CA ASN A 391 15.90 12.85 -25.03
C ASN A 391 17.05 12.47 -24.08
N SER A 392 16.65 11.83 -22.98
CA SER A 392 17.23 10.56 -22.54
C SER A 392 16.14 9.50 -22.32
N SER A 393 15.82 8.76 -23.39
CA SER A 393 15.29 7.39 -23.45
C SER A 393 14.44 6.84 -22.28
N SER A 394 13.24 7.35 -22.05
CA SER A 394 12.16 6.54 -21.47
C SER A 394 11.52 5.71 -22.60
N LYS A 395 11.37 4.39 -22.43
CA LYS A 395 10.54 3.60 -23.37
C LYS A 395 9.16 4.27 -23.49
N PRO A 396 8.59 4.40 -24.71
CA PRO A 396 7.26 4.99 -24.88
C PRO A 396 6.24 4.20 -24.07
N ARG A 397 5.42 4.90 -23.27
CA ARG A 397 4.39 4.29 -22.44
C ARG A 397 3.35 3.62 -23.35
N PRO A 398 2.97 2.35 -23.10
CA PRO A 398 1.98 1.68 -23.91
C PRO A 398 0.63 2.42 -23.94
N PRO A 399 -0.05 2.50 -25.10
CA PRO A 399 -1.27 3.28 -25.26
C PRO A 399 -2.43 2.74 -24.42
N ILE A 400 -3.41 3.59 -24.15
CA ILE A 400 -4.69 3.24 -23.53
C ILE A 400 -5.76 3.19 -24.63
N ALA A 401 -6.33 2.01 -24.81
CA ALA A 401 -7.36 1.74 -25.80
C ALA A 401 -8.75 1.88 -25.17
N TYR A 402 -9.55 2.87 -25.57
CA TYR A 402 -10.88 3.08 -25.00
C TYR A 402 -12.00 2.47 -25.84
N LYS A 403 -13.04 1.95 -25.19
CA LYS A 403 -14.30 1.55 -25.83
C LYS A 403 -15.48 2.06 -25.01
N TYR A 404 -16.38 2.80 -25.65
CA TYR A 404 -17.68 3.15 -25.06
C TYR A 404 -18.67 2.02 -25.34
N LEU A 405 -19.19 1.39 -24.30
CA LEU A 405 -20.10 0.23 -24.40
C LEU A 405 -21.57 0.65 -24.55
N GLY A 406 -21.87 1.93 -24.29
CA GLY A 406 -23.21 2.49 -24.45
C GLY A 406 -23.88 2.91 -23.15
N PRO A 407 -25.17 3.31 -23.24
CA PRO A 407 -25.87 4.05 -22.19
C PRO A 407 -26.56 3.17 -21.13
N SER A 408 -26.53 1.85 -21.25
CA SER A 408 -27.11 0.95 -20.25
C SER A 408 -26.52 -0.45 -20.37
N VAL A 409 -25.54 -0.76 -19.52
CA VAL A 409 -24.94 -2.09 -19.40
C VAL A 409 -25.22 -2.60 -17.99
N PRO A 410 -25.90 -3.75 -17.80
CA PRO A 410 -26.09 -4.35 -16.48
C PRO A 410 -24.79 -4.55 -15.72
N TYR A 411 -24.79 -4.31 -14.41
CA TYR A 411 -23.56 -4.26 -13.62
C TYR A 411 -22.77 -5.56 -13.66
N MET A 412 -23.45 -6.71 -13.52
CA MET A 412 -22.82 -8.02 -13.52
C MET A 412 -22.23 -8.41 -14.88
N GLN A 413 -22.82 -7.93 -15.98
CA GLN A 413 -22.25 -8.12 -17.32
C GLN A 413 -20.94 -7.33 -17.45
N ALA A 414 -20.94 -6.05 -17.08
CA ALA A 414 -19.73 -5.23 -17.09
C ALA A 414 -18.64 -5.79 -16.16
N LEU A 415 -19.00 -6.34 -14.99
CA LEU A 415 -18.05 -6.99 -14.09
C LEU A 415 -17.44 -8.26 -14.70
N SER A 416 -18.24 -9.06 -15.41
CA SER A 416 -17.77 -10.27 -16.09
C SER A 416 -16.80 -9.94 -17.22
N LEU A 417 -17.07 -8.88 -17.99
CA LEU A 417 -16.17 -8.36 -19.01
C LEU A 417 -14.86 -7.84 -18.40
N GLN A 418 -14.93 -7.10 -17.28
CA GLN A 418 -13.73 -6.66 -16.56
C GLN A 418 -12.87 -7.86 -16.12
N ASP A 419 -13.47 -8.88 -15.52
CA ASP A 419 -12.75 -10.08 -15.09
C ASP A 419 -12.10 -10.82 -16.28
N LEU A 420 -12.78 -10.90 -17.43
CA LEU A 420 -12.20 -11.45 -18.65
C LEU A 420 -10.94 -10.68 -19.08
N LEU A 421 -11.02 -9.36 -19.16
CA LEU A 421 -9.91 -8.50 -19.58
C LEU A 421 -8.75 -8.51 -18.58
N VAL A 422 -9.05 -8.50 -17.27
CA VAL A 422 -8.04 -8.62 -16.21
C VAL A 422 -7.31 -9.96 -16.33
N ASN A 423 -8.03 -11.07 -16.53
CA ASN A 423 -7.41 -12.39 -16.67
C ASN A 423 -6.56 -12.50 -17.94
N LYS A 424 -7.01 -11.89 -19.05
CA LYS A 424 -6.26 -11.83 -20.30
C LYS A 424 -4.96 -11.03 -20.12
N ALA A 425 -5.05 -9.82 -19.57
CA ALA A 425 -3.87 -8.98 -19.27
C ALA A 425 -2.90 -9.71 -18.31
N ALA A 426 -3.41 -10.43 -17.31
CA ALA A 426 -2.58 -11.16 -16.35
C ALA A 426 -1.86 -12.38 -16.96
N SER A 427 -2.40 -12.92 -18.06
CA SER A 427 -1.86 -14.10 -18.75
C SER A 427 -0.89 -13.72 -19.87
N SER A 428 -0.83 -12.43 -20.23
CA SER A 428 0.10 -11.89 -21.23
C SER A 428 0.73 -10.61 -20.70
N PRO A 429 1.67 -10.70 -19.73
CA PRO A 429 2.28 -9.52 -19.08
C PRO A 429 3.04 -8.62 -20.07
N ASP A 430 3.51 -9.17 -21.19
CA ASP A 430 4.19 -8.45 -22.26
C ASP A 430 3.22 -7.77 -23.24
N SER A 431 1.91 -7.97 -23.10
CA SER A 431 0.90 -7.31 -23.91
C SER A 431 0.92 -5.81 -23.63
N SER A 432 1.17 -5.00 -24.65
CA SER A 432 1.15 -3.54 -24.56
C SER A 432 -0.26 -2.94 -24.55
N THR A 433 -1.31 -3.76 -24.58
CA THR A 433 -2.69 -3.27 -24.68
C THR A 433 -3.29 -3.05 -23.29
N ASN A 434 -3.54 -1.78 -22.93
CA ASN A 434 -4.29 -1.39 -21.75
C ASN A 434 -5.67 -0.87 -22.20
N VAL A 435 -6.73 -1.14 -21.44
CA VAL A 435 -8.10 -0.84 -21.89
C VAL A 435 -8.81 0.13 -20.95
N LEU A 436 -9.53 1.11 -21.48
CA LEU A 436 -10.47 1.96 -20.74
C LEU A 436 -11.90 1.68 -21.22
N LEU A 437 -12.67 0.96 -20.42
CA LEU A 437 -14.10 0.79 -20.71
C LEU A 437 -14.87 2.00 -20.18
N LEU A 438 -15.69 2.60 -21.04
CA LEU A 438 -16.60 3.68 -20.68
C LEU A 438 -18.04 3.19 -20.88
N LEU A 439 -18.94 3.47 -19.95
CA LEU A 439 -20.33 3.03 -20.02
C LEU A 439 -21.22 3.81 -19.06
N GLN A 440 -22.50 3.47 -19.05
CA GLN A 440 -23.45 3.81 -18.01
C GLN A 440 -24.16 2.53 -17.55
N HIS A 441 -24.59 2.49 -16.29
CA HIS A 441 -25.37 1.39 -15.73
C HIS A 441 -26.85 1.73 -15.67
N PRO A 442 -27.76 0.74 -15.70
CA PRO A 442 -29.11 0.94 -15.14
C PRO A 442 -29.00 1.30 -13.65
N PRO A 443 -30.06 1.85 -13.02
CA PRO A 443 -30.06 2.15 -11.58
C PRO A 443 -29.57 0.94 -10.77
N THR A 444 -28.41 1.10 -10.13
CA THR A 444 -27.66 0.03 -9.46
C THR A 444 -26.96 0.57 -8.24
N TYR A 445 -27.19 -0.06 -7.10
CA TYR A 445 -26.37 0.11 -5.91
C TYR A 445 -25.32 -0.99 -5.83
N THR A 446 -24.09 -0.58 -5.52
CA THR A 446 -23.02 -1.54 -5.26
C THR A 446 -22.53 -1.33 -3.84
N ALA A 447 -22.33 -2.41 -3.10
CA ALA A 447 -21.74 -2.39 -1.77
C ALA A 447 -20.29 -2.87 -1.86
N GLY A 448 -19.34 -1.97 -1.54
CA GLY A 448 -17.92 -2.30 -1.57
C GLY A 448 -17.48 -3.23 -0.43
N ARG A 449 -16.19 -3.58 -0.41
CA ARG A 449 -15.61 -4.60 0.50
C ARG A 449 -15.84 -4.39 2.01
N ARG A 450 -16.21 -3.17 2.43
CA ARG A 450 -16.47 -2.79 3.84
C ARG A 450 -17.90 -3.11 4.30
N VAL A 451 -18.80 -3.44 3.38
CA VAL A 451 -20.21 -3.74 3.64
C VAL A 451 -20.47 -5.18 3.17
N LYS A 452 -20.93 -6.05 4.07
CA LYS A 452 -21.24 -7.46 3.77
C LYS A 452 -22.41 -7.96 4.60
N GLY A 453 -23.19 -8.87 4.03
CA GLY A 453 -24.33 -9.48 4.73
C GLY A 453 -25.51 -8.52 4.89
N THR A 454 -25.62 -7.55 3.98
CA THR A 454 -26.69 -6.54 3.93
C THR A 454 -27.69 -6.80 2.83
N GLU A 455 -27.47 -7.86 2.06
CA GLU A 455 -28.28 -8.31 0.93
C GLU A 455 -29.78 -8.43 1.27
N ASP A 456 -30.10 -9.07 2.39
CA ASP A 456 -31.47 -9.40 2.81
C ASP A 456 -32.20 -8.21 3.46
N THR A 457 -31.47 -7.16 3.85
CA THR A 457 -32.03 -5.98 4.50
C THR A 457 -31.98 -4.78 3.57
N GLU A 458 -30.81 -4.16 3.45
CA GLU A 458 -30.59 -2.98 2.64
C GLU A 458 -30.73 -3.28 1.14
N GLY A 459 -30.23 -4.43 0.70
CA GLY A 459 -30.38 -4.88 -0.67
C GLY A 459 -31.86 -5.08 -1.07
N ALA A 460 -32.67 -5.68 -0.20
CA ALA A 460 -34.11 -5.82 -0.43
C ALA A 460 -34.82 -4.47 -0.52
N ARG A 461 -34.49 -3.52 0.37
CA ARG A 461 -35.04 -2.16 0.37
C ARG A 461 -34.73 -1.41 -0.92
N LEU A 462 -33.48 -1.44 -1.36
CA LEU A 462 -33.04 -0.72 -2.56
C LEU A 462 -33.61 -1.36 -3.84
N ARG A 463 -33.79 -2.67 -3.88
CA ARG A 463 -34.50 -3.36 -4.99
C ARG A 463 -35.96 -2.96 -5.09
N ALA A 464 -36.63 -2.72 -3.97
CA ALA A 464 -38.01 -2.23 -3.96
C ALA A 464 -38.15 -0.82 -4.59
N LEU A 465 -37.07 -0.03 -4.64
CA LEU A 465 -37.02 1.27 -5.33
C LEU A 465 -36.80 1.13 -6.85
N GLY A 466 -36.61 -0.09 -7.36
CA GLY A 466 -36.38 -0.35 -8.79
C GLY A 466 -34.90 -0.34 -9.22
N ALA A 467 -33.96 -0.38 -8.26
CA ALA A 467 -32.52 -0.47 -8.54
C ALA A 467 -31.98 -1.89 -8.31
N GLU A 468 -30.93 -2.26 -9.04
CA GLU A 468 -30.15 -3.46 -8.71
C GLU A 468 -29.33 -3.26 -7.42
N TYR A 469 -28.96 -4.35 -6.75
CA TYR A 469 -28.07 -4.31 -5.58
C TYR A 469 -27.05 -5.45 -5.67
N HIS A 470 -25.75 -5.13 -5.53
CA HIS A 470 -24.66 -6.10 -5.61
C HIS A 470 -23.56 -5.85 -4.57
N GLU A 471 -23.22 -6.84 -3.74
CA GLU A 471 -22.02 -6.82 -2.89
C GLU A 471 -20.76 -7.22 -3.68
N VAL A 472 -19.78 -6.31 -3.81
CA VAL A 472 -18.66 -6.39 -4.77
C VAL A 472 -17.30 -6.12 -4.12
N LYS A 473 -16.22 -6.47 -4.84
CA LYS A 473 -14.85 -6.45 -4.31
C LYS A 473 -14.12 -5.10 -4.44
N ARG A 474 -14.80 -4.05 -4.90
CA ARG A 474 -14.22 -2.69 -4.98
C ARG A 474 -13.97 -2.10 -3.59
N GLY A 475 -13.03 -1.16 -3.52
CA GLY A 475 -12.85 -0.29 -2.36
C GLY A 475 -14.08 0.58 -2.07
N GLY A 476 -14.17 1.12 -0.86
CA GLY A 476 -15.26 2.00 -0.41
C GLY A 476 -16.47 1.27 0.19
N GLN A 477 -17.48 2.05 0.58
CA GLN A 477 -18.79 1.59 1.07
C GLN A 477 -19.82 1.53 -0.08
N THR A 478 -21.11 1.55 0.23
CA THR A 478 -22.21 1.58 -0.75
C THR A 478 -22.17 2.85 -1.60
N THR A 479 -22.43 2.73 -2.90
CA THR A 479 -22.58 3.85 -3.84
C THR A 479 -23.65 3.53 -4.89
N PHE A 480 -24.18 4.57 -5.53
CA PHE A 480 -25.12 4.47 -6.65
C PHE A 480 -24.42 4.61 -8.01
N HIS A 481 -24.96 3.90 -8.99
CA HIS A 481 -24.69 4.03 -10.42
C HIS A 481 -26.01 4.07 -11.20
N GLY A 482 -26.07 4.87 -12.26
CA GLY A 482 -27.28 4.99 -13.06
C GLY A 482 -27.11 5.81 -14.33
N PRO A 483 -28.20 6.00 -15.10
CA PRO A 483 -28.22 6.87 -16.27
C PRO A 483 -27.74 8.29 -15.94
N GLY A 484 -26.96 8.90 -16.83
CA GLY A 484 -26.36 10.22 -16.62
C GLY A 484 -25.06 10.21 -15.82
N GLN A 485 -24.57 9.05 -15.39
CA GLN A 485 -23.26 8.90 -14.73
C GLN A 485 -22.26 8.22 -15.68
N LEU A 486 -21.14 8.89 -15.97
CA LEU A 486 -20.05 8.32 -16.76
C LEU A 486 -19.22 7.38 -15.88
N ILE A 487 -19.36 6.08 -16.15
CA ILE A 487 -18.56 5.03 -15.51
C ILE A 487 -17.33 4.78 -16.36
N GLY A 488 -16.16 4.78 -15.71
CA GLY A 488 -14.91 4.37 -16.33
C GLY A 488 -14.27 3.22 -15.59
N TYR A 489 -13.92 2.16 -16.32
CA TYR A 489 -13.14 1.03 -15.83
C TYR A 489 -11.81 0.94 -16.60
N PRO A 490 -10.75 1.60 -16.09
CA PRO A 490 -9.42 1.45 -16.64
C PRO A 490 -8.85 0.08 -16.20
N ILE A 491 -8.74 -0.86 -17.14
CA ILE A 491 -8.03 -2.13 -16.99
C ILE A 491 -6.60 -1.95 -17.50
N LEU A 492 -5.77 -1.37 -16.64
CA LEU A 492 -4.38 -1.02 -16.90
C LEU A 492 -3.44 -1.93 -16.13
N ASN A 493 -2.33 -2.35 -16.75
CA ASN A 493 -1.19 -2.90 -16.04
C ASN A 493 -0.34 -1.74 -15.50
N LEU A 494 -0.36 -1.55 -14.19
CA LEU A 494 0.31 -0.43 -13.53
C LEU A 494 1.82 -0.41 -13.75
N LEU A 495 2.44 -1.56 -14.04
CA LEU A 495 3.87 -1.64 -14.35
C LEU A 495 4.22 -0.92 -15.66
N HIS A 496 3.29 -0.83 -16.62
CA HIS A 496 3.50 -0.11 -17.88
C HIS A 496 3.69 1.40 -17.68
N TYR A 497 3.08 1.93 -16.63
CA TYR A 497 3.08 3.35 -16.29
C TYR A 497 3.98 3.66 -15.09
N GLN A 498 4.62 2.64 -14.51
CA GLN A 498 5.45 2.75 -13.30
C GLN A 498 4.68 3.37 -12.12
N LEU A 499 3.37 3.06 -12.05
CA LEU A 499 2.49 3.56 -11.00
C LEU A 499 2.32 2.51 -9.91
N ASP A 500 2.33 2.93 -8.65
CA ASP A 500 1.71 2.17 -7.57
C ASP A 500 0.19 2.44 -7.54
N VAL A 501 -0.53 1.74 -6.65
CA VAL A 501 -1.99 1.85 -6.54
C VAL A 501 -2.45 3.26 -6.15
N ARG A 502 -1.71 3.94 -5.26
CA ARG A 502 -2.04 5.29 -4.79
C ARG A 502 -1.75 6.32 -5.87
N SER A 503 -0.60 6.24 -6.52
CA SER A 503 -0.25 7.08 -7.66
C SER A 503 -1.30 6.93 -8.76
N TYR A 504 -1.76 5.72 -9.05
CA TYR A 504 -2.87 5.48 -9.98
C TYR A 504 -4.18 6.14 -9.54
N VAL A 505 -4.58 6.04 -8.26
CA VAL A 505 -5.76 6.76 -7.75
C VAL A 505 -5.60 8.28 -7.94
N GLN A 506 -4.43 8.84 -7.64
CA GLN A 506 -4.15 10.26 -7.86
C GLN A 506 -4.23 10.65 -9.33
N HIS A 507 -3.80 9.78 -10.25
CA HIS A 507 -3.93 10.02 -11.69
C HIS A 507 -5.40 10.02 -12.10
N LEU A 508 -6.23 9.10 -11.59
CA LEU A 508 -7.67 9.14 -11.83
C LEU A 508 -8.32 10.41 -11.28
N GLU A 509 -8.00 10.80 -10.04
CA GLU A 509 -8.51 12.03 -9.42
C GLU A 509 -8.11 13.27 -10.23
N ARG A 510 -6.84 13.37 -10.67
CA ARG A 510 -6.35 14.47 -11.51
C ARG A 510 -7.01 14.49 -12.88
N SER A 511 -7.17 13.34 -13.54
CA SER A 511 -7.87 13.26 -14.83
C SER A 511 -9.32 13.72 -14.71
N LEU A 512 -10.00 13.39 -13.61
CA LEU A 512 -11.38 13.81 -13.34
C LEU A 512 -11.48 15.30 -12.97
N ILE A 513 -10.55 15.82 -12.16
CA ILE A 513 -10.48 17.26 -11.86
C ILE A 513 -10.28 18.04 -13.16
N ARG A 514 -9.34 17.64 -14.00
CA ARG A 514 -9.08 18.28 -15.29
C ARG A 514 -10.23 18.14 -16.28
N THR A 515 -11.01 17.06 -16.17
CA THR A 515 -12.28 16.92 -16.88
C THR A 515 -13.29 17.97 -16.42
N CYS A 516 -13.41 18.21 -15.10
CA CYS A 516 -14.29 19.25 -14.54
C CYS A 516 -13.84 20.66 -14.94
N GLU A 517 -12.53 20.93 -14.96
CA GLU A 517 -11.95 22.22 -15.37
C GLU A 517 -12.33 22.60 -16.81
N HIS A 518 -12.42 21.63 -17.72
CA HIS A 518 -12.90 21.87 -19.10
C HIS A 518 -14.33 22.41 -19.16
N PHE A 519 -15.15 22.15 -18.15
CA PHE A 519 -16.50 22.69 -18.01
C PHE A 519 -16.57 23.94 -17.10
N GLY A 520 -15.40 24.49 -16.72
CA GLY A 520 -15.31 25.66 -15.84
C GLY A 520 -15.58 25.36 -14.36
N ILE A 521 -15.57 24.08 -13.97
CA ILE A 521 -15.89 23.64 -12.62
C ILE A 521 -14.59 23.42 -11.84
N ARG A 522 -14.45 24.11 -10.70
CA ARG A 522 -13.29 23.96 -9.81
C ARG A 522 -13.50 22.83 -8.83
N ALA A 523 -13.01 21.66 -9.21
CA ALA A 523 -13.03 20.46 -8.37
C ALA A 523 -11.68 20.26 -7.65
N GLN A 524 -11.69 19.52 -6.54
CA GLN A 524 -10.53 19.22 -5.72
C GLN A 524 -10.58 17.79 -5.15
N THR A 525 -9.45 17.32 -4.62
CA THR A 525 -9.41 16.14 -3.76
C THR A 525 -9.60 16.55 -2.29
N THR A 526 -10.05 15.61 -1.46
CA THR A 526 -10.13 15.80 0.01
C THR A 526 -9.50 14.62 0.73
N ALA A 527 -9.60 14.55 2.05
CA ALA A 527 -9.19 13.37 2.81
C ALA A 527 -9.99 12.11 2.44
N ASP A 528 -11.20 12.28 1.88
CA ASP A 528 -12.04 11.19 1.41
C ASP A 528 -11.86 10.96 -0.08
N THR A 529 -11.67 9.70 -0.46
CA THR A 529 -11.44 9.31 -1.86
C THR A 529 -12.60 9.74 -2.77
N GLY A 530 -12.25 10.37 -3.89
CA GLY A 530 -13.21 10.99 -4.79
C GLY A 530 -12.77 12.37 -5.26
N VAL A 531 -13.56 12.91 -6.18
CA VAL A 531 -13.43 14.31 -6.61
C VAL A 531 -14.62 15.10 -6.08
N TRP A 532 -14.32 16.28 -5.56
CA TRP A 532 -15.23 17.06 -4.72
C TRP A 532 -15.28 18.52 -5.15
N ILE A 533 -16.40 19.17 -4.85
CA ILE A 533 -16.58 20.61 -4.88
C ILE A 533 -17.04 20.98 -3.47
N GLU A 534 -16.14 21.60 -2.70
CA GLU A 534 -16.35 21.79 -1.26
C GLU A 534 -16.68 20.43 -0.60
N ASP A 535 -17.85 20.29 0.02
CA ASP A 535 -18.33 19.06 0.67
C ASP A 535 -19.23 18.18 -0.22
N ARG A 536 -19.35 18.52 -1.51
CA ARG A 536 -20.18 17.80 -2.49
C ARG A 536 -19.32 16.91 -3.39
N LYS A 537 -19.63 15.63 -3.48
CA LYS A 537 -18.92 14.66 -4.33
C LYS A 537 -19.44 14.71 -5.76
N ILE A 538 -18.56 15.01 -6.71
CA ILE A 538 -18.88 14.97 -8.14
C ILE A 538 -18.43 13.67 -8.81
N ALA A 539 -17.39 13.01 -8.28
CA ALA A 539 -16.97 11.69 -8.75
C ALA A 539 -16.57 10.76 -7.61
N ALA A 540 -17.05 9.51 -7.68
CA ALA A 540 -16.64 8.44 -6.79
C ALA A 540 -15.54 7.60 -7.43
N LEU A 541 -14.58 7.16 -6.63
CA LEU A 541 -13.53 6.22 -7.05
C LEU A 541 -13.59 4.97 -6.18
N GLY A 542 -13.51 3.81 -6.83
CA GLY A 542 -13.49 2.51 -6.19
C GLY A 542 -12.77 1.54 -7.09
N ILE A 543 -11.51 1.25 -6.75
CA ILE A 543 -10.65 0.38 -7.55
C ILE A 543 -10.37 -0.93 -6.82
N HIS A 544 -9.94 -1.92 -7.59
CA HIS A 544 -9.35 -3.16 -7.09
C HIS A 544 -8.14 -3.50 -7.96
N VAL A 545 -7.05 -3.96 -7.34
CA VAL A 545 -5.82 -4.30 -8.07
C VAL A 545 -5.44 -5.73 -7.76
N ARG A 546 -5.15 -6.51 -8.80
CA ARG A 546 -4.67 -7.89 -8.69
C ARG A 546 -3.57 -8.12 -9.71
N ARG A 547 -2.41 -8.64 -9.27
CA ARG A 547 -1.23 -8.87 -10.13
C ARG A 547 -0.87 -7.62 -10.96
N HIS A 548 -0.87 -6.45 -10.31
CA HIS A 548 -0.61 -5.14 -10.92
C HIS A 548 -1.62 -4.67 -11.98
N ILE A 549 -2.71 -5.43 -12.22
CA ILE A 549 -3.76 -5.04 -13.15
C ILE A 549 -4.94 -4.48 -12.38
N THR A 550 -5.43 -3.34 -12.85
CA THR A 550 -6.54 -2.60 -12.27
C THR A 550 -7.89 -3.15 -12.75
N ASN A 551 -8.88 -3.05 -11.87
CA ASN A 551 -10.28 -3.45 -12.06
C ASN A 551 -11.16 -2.43 -11.33
N HIS A 552 -12.41 -2.25 -11.76
CA HIS A 552 -13.27 -1.13 -11.43
C HIS A 552 -12.61 0.21 -11.82
N GLY A 553 -12.93 1.31 -11.15
CA GLY A 553 -12.46 2.62 -11.58
C GLY A 553 -13.21 3.76 -10.93
N PHE A 554 -13.85 4.58 -11.74
CA PHE A 554 -14.52 5.80 -11.30
C PHE A 554 -15.95 5.93 -11.84
N ALA A 555 -16.71 6.79 -11.19
CA ALA A 555 -18.07 7.16 -11.55
C ALA A 555 -18.22 8.68 -11.46
N LEU A 556 -18.23 9.37 -12.60
CA LEU A 556 -18.38 10.81 -12.71
C LEU A 556 -19.84 11.16 -12.95
N ASN A 557 -20.40 12.01 -12.09
CA ASN A 557 -21.79 12.45 -12.21
C ASN A 557 -21.88 13.55 -13.29
N CYS A 558 -22.42 13.23 -14.46
CA CYS A 558 -22.59 14.21 -15.55
C CYS A 558 -23.97 14.88 -15.44
N ASP A 559 -25.03 14.11 -15.64
CA ASP A 559 -26.44 14.51 -15.56
C ASP A 559 -27.26 13.38 -14.90
N VAL A 560 -26.73 12.85 -13.80
CA VAL A 560 -27.37 11.78 -13.03
C VAL A 560 -28.45 12.36 -12.13
N ASP A 561 -29.55 11.61 -11.97
CA ASP A 561 -30.55 11.92 -10.94
C ASP A 561 -29.93 11.75 -9.55
N LEU A 562 -29.72 12.87 -8.86
CA LEU A 562 -29.02 12.90 -7.58
C LEU A 562 -29.87 12.36 -6.42
N THR A 563 -31.21 12.25 -6.57
CA THR A 563 -32.07 11.76 -5.48
C THR A 563 -31.80 10.29 -5.15
N TRP A 564 -31.20 9.54 -6.06
CA TRP A 564 -30.74 8.18 -5.77
C TRP A 564 -29.66 8.12 -4.67
N PHE A 565 -28.89 9.19 -4.49
CA PHE A 565 -27.90 9.25 -3.40
C PHE A 565 -28.55 9.49 -2.04
N ASP A 566 -29.74 10.09 -1.98
CA ASP A 566 -30.47 10.34 -0.71
C ASP A 566 -30.95 9.04 -0.05
N HIS A 567 -31.01 7.95 -0.81
CA HIS A 567 -31.40 6.64 -0.32
C HIS A 567 -30.25 5.87 0.34
N ILE A 568 -29.01 6.37 0.35
CA ILE A 568 -27.87 5.70 0.97
C ILE A 568 -27.02 6.67 1.78
N VAL A 569 -26.33 6.17 2.81
CA VAL A 569 -25.27 6.95 3.46
C VAL A 569 -23.98 6.79 2.65
N ALA A 570 -23.81 7.62 1.63
CA ALA A 570 -22.61 7.58 0.79
C ALA A 570 -21.36 7.88 1.63
N CYS A 571 -20.37 6.99 1.60
CA CYS A 571 -19.09 7.10 2.31
C CYS A 571 -19.15 7.11 3.86
N GLY A 572 -20.31 6.85 4.49
CA GLY A 572 -20.42 6.81 5.95
C GLY A 572 -20.33 8.18 6.63
N LEU A 573 -20.49 9.27 5.87
CA LEU A 573 -20.40 10.65 6.32
C LEU A 573 -21.79 11.30 6.14
N PRO A 574 -22.56 11.54 7.21
CA PRO A 574 -23.94 12.03 7.12
C PRO A 574 -24.06 13.40 6.44
N ASP A 575 -23.01 14.22 6.52
CA ASP A 575 -23.04 15.63 6.11
C ASP A 575 -22.61 15.87 4.66
N LYS A 576 -22.25 14.83 3.90
CA LYS A 576 -21.70 14.96 2.54
C LYS A 576 -22.72 14.61 1.47
N LYS A 577 -22.85 15.48 0.46
CA LYS A 577 -23.84 15.35 -0.63
C LYS A 577 -23.19 14.94 -1.95
N ALA A 578 -23.97 14.40 -2.87
CA ALA A 578 -23.56 14.24 -4.27
C ALA A 578 -23.89 15.50 -5.08
N THR A 579 -23.13 15.77 -6.15
CA THR A 579 -23.40 16.80 -7.16
C THR A 579 -23.07 16.26 -8.56
N SER A 580 -23.29 17.04 -9.62
CA SER A 580 -23.03 16.65 -11.01
C SER A 580 -22.45 17.81 -11.84
N LEU A 581 -21.87 17.49 -12.99
CA LEU A 581 -21.37 18.50 -13.93
C LEU A 581 -22.49 19.46 -14.35
N GLY A 582 -23.68 18.95 -14.66
CA GLY A 582 -24.82 19.77 -15.07
C GLY A 582 -25.29 20.75 -13.98
N VAL A 583 -25.20 20.36 -12.70
CA VAL A 583 -25.56 21.23 -11.57
C VAL A 583 -24.53 22.34 -11.34
N GLU A 584 -23.25 22.04 -11.50
CA GLU A 584 -22.15 22.93 -11.08
C GLU A 584 -21.63 23.81 -12.24
N ALA A 585 -21.99 23.50 -13.49
CA ALA A 585 -21.59 24.29 -14.64
C ALA A 585 -22.22 25.69 -14.63
N LEU A 586 -21.39 26.71 -14.81
CA LEU A 586 -21.78 28.13 -14.80
C LEU A 586 -22.83 28.50 -15.86
N SER A 587 -22.91 27.73 -16.95
CA SER A 587 -23.88 27.94 -18.03
C SER A 587 -25.29 27.37 -17.72
N GLY A 588 -25.48 26.68 -16.59
CA GLY A 588 -26.78 26.12 -16.18
C GLY A 588 -27.33 25.06 -17.14
N GLY A 589 -26.44 24.35 -17.86
CA GLY A 589 -26.79 23.44 -18.94
C GLY A 589 -26.68 21.96 -18.58
N ARG A 590 -27.42 21.13 -19.32
CA ARG A 590 -27.33 19.67 -19.25
C ARG A 590 -26.00 19.20 -19.84
N ILE A 591 -25.08 18.70 -19.00
CA ILE A 591 -23.81 18.10 -19.45
C ILE A 591 -23.98 16.59 -19.44
N THR A 592 -24.10 16.00 -20.62
CA THR A 592 -24.32 14.56 -20.77
C THR A 592 -23.03 13.76 -20.66
N VAL A 593 -23.16 12.43 -20.58
CA VAL A 593 -22.00 11.53 -20.63
C VAL A 593 -21.24 11.68 -21.96
N ASP A 594 -21.94 11.84 -23.07
CA ASP A 594 -21.32 11.99 -24.39
C ASP A 594 -20.51 13.31 -24.49
N ASP A 595 -20.95 14.38 -23.81
CA ASP A 595 -20.21 15.64 -23.70
C ASP A 595 -18.93 15.50 -22.85
N ALA A 596 -18.98 14.66 -21.80
CA ALA A 596 -17.87 14.48 -20.86
C ALA A 596 -16.76 13.57 -21.41
N ILE A 597 -17.08 12.59 -22.26
CA ILE A 597 -16.11 11.61 -22.79
C ILE A 597 -14.89 12.28 -23.47
N PRO A 598 -15.04 13.25 -24.40
CA PRO A 598 -13.89 13.88 -25.06
C PRO A 598 -12.93 14.57 -24.06
N SER A 599 -13.47 15.30 -23.08
CA SER A 599 -12.68 15.98 -22.06
C SER A 599 -11.96 14.98 -21.14
N LEU A 600 -12.62 13.87 -20.80
CA LEU A 600 -12.03 12.78 -20.04
C LEU A 600 -10.86 12.12 -20.79
N LEU A 601 -11.05 11.76 -22.06
CA LEU A 601 -10.03 11.10 -22.86
C LEU A 601 -8.78 11.98 -23.02
N ARG A 602 -8.95 13.28 -23.29
CA ARG A 602 -7.85 14.25 -23.30
C ARG A 602 -7.12 14.31 -21.95
N SER A 603 -7.89 14.34 -20.86
CA SER A 603 -7.32 14.36 -19.52
C SER A 603 -6.57 13.07 -19.16
N PHE A 604 -6.99 11.91 -19.70
CA PHE A 604 -6.26 10.65 -19.56
C PHE A 604 -4.96 10.68 -20.36
N GLU A 605 -4.99 11.18 -21.61
CA GLU A 605 -3.81 11.28 -22.48
C GLU A 605 -2.72 12.16 -21.86
N GLU A 606 -3.12 13.31 -21.32
CA GLU A 606 -2.21 14.25 -20.66
C GLU A 606 -1.65 13.71 -19.34
N ILE A 607 -2.51 13.15 -18.46
CA ILE A 607 -2.10 12.73 -17.11
C ILE A 607 -1.32 11.41 -17.13
N PHE A 608 -1.68 10.46 -17.99
CA PHE A 608 -0.95 9.20 -18.12
C PHE A 608 0.24 9.30 -19.09
N GLU A 609 0.41 10.45 -19.76
CA GLU A 609 1.47 10.73 -20.73
C GLU A 609 1.60 9.62 -21.78
N THR A 610 0.45 9.24 -22.34
CA THR A 610 0.35 8.14 -23.32
C THR A 610 -0.79 8.39 -24.29
N GLN A 611 -0.67 7.86 -25.50
CA GLN A 611 -1.74 7.96 -26.49
C GLN A 611 -3.00 7.25 -25.98
N VAL A 612 -4.13 7.96 -26.05
CA VAL A 612 -5.46 7.38 -25.81
C VAL A 612 -6.21 7.35 -27.14
N ASP A 613 -6.63 6.17 -27.59
CA ASP A 613 -7.34 6.03 -28.86
C ASP A 613 -8.39 4.92 -28.81
N ARG A 614 -9.26 4.85 -29.82
CA ARG A 614 -10.32 3.84 -29.89
C ARG A 614 -9.73 2.43 -29.89
N LEU A 615 -10.40 1.51 -29.20
CA LEU A 615 -9.98 0.12 -29.10
C LEU A 615 -9.80 -0.54 -30.47
N GLY A 616 -10.76 -0.37 -31.38
CA GLY A 616 -10.65 -0.89 -32.75
C GLY A 616 -9.46 -0.34 -33.56
N LYS A 617 -8.84 0.77 -33.16
CA LYS A 617 -7.64 1.31 -33.80
C LYS A 617 -6.34 0.77 -33.18
N ILE A 618 -6.30 0.61 -31.86
CA ILE A 618 -5.10 0.10 -31.15
C ILE A 618 -5.03 -1.43 -31.20
N SER A 619 -6.16 -2.11 -31.06
CA SER A 619 -6.26 -3.58 -31.02
C SER A 619 -7.57 -4.06 -31.66
N PRO A 620 -7.65 -4.12 -33.01
CA PRO A 620 -8.85 -4.54 -33.74
C PRO A 620 -9.36 -5.93 -33.30
N SER A 621 -8.45 -6.88 -33.07
CA SER A 621 -8.82 -8.24 -32.66
C SER A 621 -9.47 -8.30 -31.27
N LEU A 622 -9.00 -7.48 -30.33
CA LEU A 622 -9.61 -7.38 -29.01
C LEU A 622 -10.96 -6.67 -29.09
N ASP A 623 -11.10 -5.68 -29.98
CA ASP A 623 -12.37 -5.00 -30.22
C ASP A 623 -13.45 -5.96 -30.73
N ASP A 624 -13.11 -6.78 -31.73
CA ASP A 624 -13.99 -7.84 -32.26
C ASP A 624 -14.38 -8.87 -31.19
N GLU A 625 -13.44 -9.26 -30.34
CA GLU A 625 -13.70 -10.21 -29.25
C GLU A 625 -14.67 -9.64 -28.21
N ILE A 626 -14.50 -8.37 -27.83
CA ILE A 626 -15.43 -7.67 -26.92
C ILE A 626 -16.80 -7.55 -27.59
N GLU A 627 -16.88 -7.23 -28.88
CA GLU A 627 -18.17 -7.18 -29.58
C GLU A 627 -18.86 -8.54 -29.64
N GLN A 628 -18.12 -9.62 -29.92
CA GLN A 628 -18.67 -10.96 -29.90
C GLN A 628 -19.14 -11.36 -28.50
N TRP A 629 -18.41 -10.94 -27.46
CA TRP A 629 -18.79 -11.16 -26.07
C TRP A 629 -20.12 -10.46 -25.76
N ILE A 630 -20.26 -9.18 -26.12
CA ILE A 630 -21.49 -8.40 -25.93
C ILE A 630 -22.67 -9.05 -26.67
N ARG A 631 -22.47 -9.50 -27.92
CA ARG A 631 -23.54 -10.15 -28.70
C ARG A 631 -23.99 -11.48 -28.10
N LYS A 632 -23.06 -12.30 -27.60
CA LYS A 632 -23.38 -13.60 -26.98
C LYS A 632 -24.18 -13.45 -25.69
N ASP A 633 -23.83 -12.45 -24.87
CA ASP A 633 -24.48 -12.21 -23.59
C ASP A 633 -25.89 -11.59 -23.72
N GLN A 634 -26.17 -10.93 -24.85
CA GLN A 634 -27.52 -10.44 -25.18
C GLN A 634 -28.48 -11.52 -25.70
N THR A 635 -27.97 -12.69 -26.10
CA THR A 635 -28.76 -13.81 -26.64
C THR A 635 -29.00 -14.95 -25.64
N GLY A 636 -28.55 -14.77 -24.38
CA GLY A 636 -28.58 -15.77 -23.31
C GLY A 636 -29.78 -15.69 -22.40
#